data_AF-F0XYE4-F1
#
_entry.id   AF-F0XYE4-F1
#
_cell.length_a   1.000
_cell.length_b   1.000
_cell.length_c   1.000
_cell.angle_alpha   90.00
_cell.angle_beta   90.00
_cell.angle_gamma   90.00
#
_symmetry.space_group_name_H-M   'P 1'
#
loop_
_entity.id
_entity.type
_entity.pdbx_description
1 polymer ?
#
loop_
_entity_poly.entity_id
_entity_poly.type
_entity_poly.pdbx_seq_one_letter_code
_entity_poly.pdbx_strand_id
1 'polypeptide(L)'
;MDWVFGVVPTAESLKTYKYRSPNLSLFERLFLDDFWGWLPGHVYPAWLAPNAITCAGLGAIAGMTALVLRTSPDLAGAAPRWVYGVCGASVWLYQTLDGSDGKQARATKSGSALGEVMDHGVDALATV
;
A
#
# COMPACT_ATOMS: atom_id res chain seq x y z
N MET A 1 8.50 21.93 3.68
CA MET A 1 8.15 20.50 3.50
C MET A 1 8.13 20.34 2.00
N ASP A 2 9.27 19.97 1.42
CA ASP A 2 9.53 20.14 -0.02
C ASP A 2 10.08 18.84 -0.58
N TRP A 3 9.25 17.81 -0.61
CA TRP A 3 9.58 16.52 -1.24
C TRP A 3 9.06 16.41 -2.67
N VAL A 4 8.49 17.47 -3.23
CA VAL A 4 7.95 17.41 -4.60
C VAL A 4 9.05 17.63 -5.64
N PHE A 5 10.12 18.40 -5.35
CA PHE A 5 11.28 18.58 -6.26
C PHE A 5 12.64 18.84 -5.56
N GLY A 6 12.80 18.48 -4.28
CA GLY A 6 14.00 18.77 -3.49
C GLY A 6 14.73 17.53 -2.99
N VAL A 7 16.03 17.42 -3.31
CA VAL A 7 17.05 16.46 -2.84
C VAL A 7 16.59 15.00 -2.72
N VAL A 8 17.03 14.15 -3.66
CA VAL A 8 16.88 12.68 -3.55
C VAL A 8 17.51 12.21 -2.23
N PRO A 9 16.79 11.41 -1.40
CA PRO A 9 17.35 10.92 -0.15
C PRO A 9 18.61 10.11 -0.39
N THR A 10 19.69 10.44 0.30
CA THR A 10 20.91 9.62 0.33
C THR A 10 20.79 8.53 1.40
N ALA A 11 21.61 7.47 1.29
CA ALA A 11 21.67 6.42 2.30
C ALA A 11 21.99 6.95 3.72
N GLU A 12 22.70 8.07 3.83
CA GLU A 12 22.96 8.73 5.13
C GLU A 12 21.72 9.47 5.65
N SER A 13 20.98 10.17 4.78
CA SER A 13 19.76 10.87 5.16
C SER A 13 18.65 9.92 5.65
N LEU A 14 18.61 8.69 5.13
CA LEU A 14 17.65 7.67 5.57
C LEU A 14 17.91 7.17 7.00
N LYS A 15 19.15 7.25 7.51
CA LYS A 15 19.49 6.81 8.87
C LYS A 15 18.95 7.74 9.95
N THR A 16 18.80 9.03 9.63
CA THR A 16 18.31 10.05 10.57
C THR A 16 16.82 10.37 10.36
N TYR A 17 16.22 9.82 9.30
CA TYR A 17 14.84 10.01 8.96
C TYR A 17 13.90 9.48 10.05
N LYS A 18 12.90 10.28 10.40
CA LYS A 18 11.80 9.90 11.29
C LYS A 18 10.49 10.23 10.62
N TYR A 19 9.67 9.19 10.46
CA TYR A 19 8.33 9.37 9.92
C TYR A 19 7.51 10.33 10.77
N ARG A 20 6.82 11.24 10.09
CA ARG A 20 5.79 12.08 10.69
C ARG A 20 4.54 12.00 9.82
N SER A 21 3.53 11.30 10.33
CA SER A 21 2.26 11.16 9.63
C SER A 21 1.62 12.55 9.40
N PRO A 22 1.12 12.82 8.18
CA PRO A 22 0.35 14.03 7.91
C PRO A 22 -0.97 14.04 8.69
N ASN A 23 -1.68 15.17 8.66
CA ASN A 23 -3.02 15.24 9.25
C ASN A 23 -3.97 14.33 8.47
N LEU A 24 -4.71 13.49 9.18
CA LEU A 24 -5.73 12.63 8.58
C LEU A 24 -6.82 13.46 7.90
N SER A 25 -7.24 13.02 6.72
CA SER A 25 -8.46 13.52 6.08
C SER A 25 -9.68 13.22 6.95
N LEU A 26 -10.81 13.87 6.64
CA LEU A 26 -12.05 13.66 7.39
C LEU A 26 -12.51 12.19 7.32
N PHE A 27 -12.44 11.58 6.14
CA PHE A 27 -12.88 10.20 5.96
C PHE A 27 -11.94 9.20 6.65
N GLU A 28 -10.63 9.42 6.59
CA GLU A 28 -9.67 8.60 7.32
C GLU A 28 -9.90 8.67 8.81
N ARG A 29 -10.05 9.89 9.34
CA ARG A 29 -10.28 10.13 10.76
C ARG A 29 -11.57 9.50 11.28
N LEU A 30 -12.60 9.43 10.45
CA LEU A 30 -13.92 8.92 10.86
C LEU A 30 -14.07 7.41 10.65
N PHE A 31 -13.34 6.80 9.71
CA PHE A 31 -13.58 5.42 9.29
C PHE A 31 -12.30 4.62 9.04
N LEU A 32 -11.40 5.11 8.18
CA LEU A 32 -10.30 4.28 7.68
C LEU A 32 -9.24 4.01 8.75
N ASP A 33 -8.99 4.97 9.65
CA ASP A 33 -7.99 4.80 10.71
C ASP A 33 -8.33 3.61 11.63
N ASP A 34 -9.61 3.51 12.00
CA ASP A 34 -10.14 2.42 12.81
C ASP A 34 -10.21 1.11 12.01
N PHE A 35 -10.66 1.17 10.75
CA PHE A 35 -10.74 0.00 9.87
C PHE A 35 -9.37 -0.64 9.65
N TRP A 36 -8.36 0.14 9.26
CA TRP A 36 -7.00 -0.37 9.07
C TRP A 36 -6.35 -0.76 10.40
N GLY A 37 -6.66 -0.07 11.51
CA GLY A 37 -6.19 -0.42 12.84
C GLY A 37 -6.76 -1.74 13.38
N TRP A 38 -7.97 -2.09 12.97
CA TRP A 38 -8.63 -3.34 13.37
C TRP A 38 -7.88 -4.58 12.86
N LEU A 39 -7.25 -4.50 11.69
CA LEU A 39 -6.52 -5.61 11.05
C LEU A 39 -5.32 -6.10 11.88
N PRO A 40 -4.34 -5.26 12.28
CA PRO A 40 -3.31 -5.64 13.25
C PRO A 40 -3.84 -6.15 14.59
N GLY A 41 -4.98 -5.59 15.05
CA GLY A 41 -5.54 -5.94 16.36
C GLY A 41 -6.23 -7.30 16.40
N HIS A 42 -6.76 -7.78 15.27
CA HIS A 42 -7.67 -8.94 15.26
C HIS A 42 -7.39 -9.97 14.16
N VAL A 43 -6.68 -9.60 13.09
CA VAL A 43 -6.47 -10.45 11.91
C VAL A 43 -5.00 -10.81 11.71
N TYR A 44 -4.09 -9.84 11.80
CA TYR A 44 -2.69 -10.09 11.53
C TYR A 44 -1.99 -10.74 12.73
N PRO A 45 -1.21 -11.81 12.50
CA PRO A 45 -0.37 -12.34 13.56
C PRO A 45 0.80 -11.39 13.82
N ALA A 46 1.29 -11.35 15.06
CA ALA A 46 2.37 -10.44 15.47
C ALA A 46 3.71 -10.67 14.75
N TRP A 47 3.92 -11.84 14.14
CA TRP A 47 5.12 -12.15 13.35
C TRP A 47 5.03 -11.68 11.90
N LEU A 48 3.85 -11.23 11.44
CA LEU A 48 3.69 -10.75 10.07
C LEU A 48 4.44 -9.43 9.90
N ALA A 49 5.47 -9.47 9.06
CA ALA A 49 6.26 -8.29 8.74
C ALA A 49 5.43 -7.28 7.92
N PRO A 50 5.48 -5.97 8.24
CA PRO A 50 4.76 -4.93 7.49
C PRO A 50 5.04 -4.97 5.99
N ASN A 51 6.32 -5.03 5.61
CA ASN A 51 6.72 -5.08 4.20
C ASN A 51 6.17 -6.31 3.45
N ALA A 52 5.83 -7.40 4.15
CA ALA A 52 5.20 -8.56 3.52
C ALA A 52 3.73 -8.27 3.16
N ILE A 53 3.05 -7.42 3.96
CA ILE A 53 1.70 -6.92 3.67
C ILE A 53 1.74 -6.05 2.42
N THR A 54 2.67 -5.10 2.35
CA THR A 54 2.93 -4.26 1.16
C THR A 54 3.17 -5.10 -0.10
N CYS A 55 4.06 -6.10 -0.01
CA CYS A 55 4.34 -7.04 -1.11
C CYS A 55 3.10 -7.83 -1.54
N ALA A 56 2.25 -8.24 -0.60
CA ALA A 56 1.02 -8.96 -0.93
C ALA A 56 0.03 -8.06 -1.70
N GLY A 57 -0.06 -6.78 -1.32
CA GLY A 57 -0.79 -5.76 -2.07
C GLY A 57 -0.27 -5.65 -3.51
N LEU A 58 1.04 -5.45 -3.67
CA LEU A 58 1.67 -5.40 -5.01
C LEU A 58 1.37 -6.66 -5.83
N GLY A 59 1.42 -7.83 -5.21
CA GLY A 59 1.06 -9.09 -5.86
C GLY A 59 -0.37 -9.12 -6.38
N ALA A 60 -1.33 -8.56 -5.64
CA ALA A 60 -2.72 -8.45 -6.07
C ALA A 60 -2.89 -7.54 -7.29
N ILE A 61 -2.17 -6.41 -7.34
CA ILE A 61 -2.15 -5.49 -8.49
C ILE A 61 -1.46 -6.14 -9.69
N ALA A 62 -0.30 -6.78 -9.49
CA ALA A 62 0.41 -7.48 -10.57
C ALA A 62 -0.45 -8.61 -11.18
N GLY A 63 -1.12 -9.40 -10.34
CA GLY A 63 -2.04 -10.45 -10.78
C GLY A 63 -3.25 -9.89 -11.54
N MET A 64 -3.84 -8.80 -11.06
CA MET A 64 -4.90 -8.08 -11.77
C MET A 64 -4.41 -7.60 -13.15
N THR A 65 -3.27 -6.92 -13.21
CA THR A 65 -2.71 -6.40 -14.46
C THR A 65 -2.44 -7.53 -15.46
N ALA A 66 -1.88 -8.66 -15.01
CA ALA A 66 -1.68 -9.83 -15.86
C ALA A 66 -3.01 -10.42 -16.38
N LEU A 67 -4.06 -10.44 -15.54
CA LEU A 67 -5.40 -10.89 -15.95
C LEU A 67 -6.00 -9.95 -17.01
N VAL A 68 -5.91 -8.63 -16.82
CA VAL A 68 -6.39 -7.64 -17.79
C VAL A 68 -5.63 -7.80 -19.11
N LEU A 69 -4.30 -7.86 -19.09
CA LEU A 69 -3.49 -8.06 -20.30
C LEU A 69 -3.79 -9.39 -21.01
N ARG A 70 -4.19 -10.44 -20.28
CA ARG A 70 -4.59 -11.71 -20.89
C ARG A 70 -5.98 -11.63 -21.55
N THR A 71 -6.89 -10.85 -21.00
CA THR A 71 -8.31 -10.83 -21.40
C THR A 71 -8.65 -9.68 -22.36
N SER A 72 -7.94 -8.57 -22.28
CA SER A 72 -7.99 -7.41 -23.19
C SER A 72 -6.55 -6.92 -23.40
N PRO A 73 -5.74 -7.62 -24.22
CA PRO A 73 -4.33 -7.27 -24.46
C PRO A 73 -4.14 -5.91 -25.13
N ASP A 74 -5.16 -5.44 -25.84
CA ASP A 74 -5.25 -4.12 -26.45
C ASP A 74 -5.65 -3.01 -25.47
N LEU A 75 -6.03 -3.38 -24.24
CA LEU A 75 -6.54 -2.48 -23.20
C LEU A 75 -7.73 -1.62 -23.67
N ALA A 76 -8.51 -2.09 -24.66
CA ALA A 76 -9.63 -1.37 -25.24
C ALA A 76 -10.94 -1.50 -24.43
N GLY A 77 -10.88 -2.12 -23.24
CA GLY A 77 -12.07 -2.37 -22.40
C GLY A 77 -12.93 -3.55 -22.89
N ALA A 78 -12.39 -4.40 -23.74
CA ALA A 78 -13.07 -5.60 -24.24
C ALA A 78 -12.79 -6.83 -23.35
N ALA A 79 -13.08 -6.73 -22.05
CA ALA A 79 -12.93 -7.84 -21.10
C ALA A 79 -14.30 -8.36 -20.60
N PRO A 80 -14.42 -9.66 -20.24
CA PRO A 80 -15.61 -10.19 -19.57
C PRO A 80 -15.94 -9.42 -18.28
N ARG A 81 -17.23 -9.24 -17.98
CA ARG A 81 -17.69 -8.40 -16.86
C ARG A 81 -17.10 -8.76 -15.49
N TRP A 82 -16.85 -10.05 -15.26
CA TRP A 82 -16.27 -10.53 -14.00
C TRP A 82 -14.82 -10.04 -13.79
N VAL A 83 -14.07 -9.77 -14.88
CA VAL A 83 -12.70 -9.25 -14.80
C VAL A 83 -12.69 -7.89 -14.13
N TYR A 84 -13.65 -7.01 -14.44
CA TYR A 84 -13.78 -5.72 -13.77
C TYR A 84 -14.14 -5.86 -12.28
N GLY A 85 -14.91 -6.89 -11.93
CA GLY A 85 -15.16 -7.25 -10.53
C GLY A 85 -13.87 -7.63 -9.81
N VAL A 86 -13.00 -8.40 -10.46
CA VAL A 86 -11.66 -8.74 -9.95
C VAL A 86 -10.79 -7.49 -9.82
N CYS A 87 -10.82 -6.57 -10.80
CA CYS A 87 -10.07 -5.31 -10.70
C CYS A 87 -10.49 -4.49 -9.48
N GLY A 88 -11.80 -4.30 -9.28
CA GLY A 88 -12.31 -3.59 -8.11
C GLY A 88 -11.90 -4.27 -6.80
N ALA A 89 -11.98 -5.60 -6.74
CA ALA A 89 -11.55 -6.37 -5.57
C ALA A 89 -10.04 -6.26 -5.31
N SER A 90 -9.21 -6.30 -6.36
CA SER A 90 -7.76 -6.16 -6.25
C SER A 90 -7.34 -4.77 -5.79
N VAL A 91 -7.97 -3.71 -6.31
CA VAL A 91 -7.70 -2.33 -5.86
C VAL A 91 -8.15 -2.13 -4.42
N TRP A 92 -9.33 -2.65 -4.07
CA TRP A 92 -9.80 -2.61 -2.68
C TRP A 92 -8.89 -3.41 -1.74
N LEU A 93 -8.38 -4.55 -2.18
CA LEU A 93 -7.42 -5.33 -1.39
C LEU A 93 -6.10 -4.57 -1.24
N TYR A 94 -5.56 -4.00 -2.33
CA TYR A 94 -4.34 -3.20 -2.32
C TYR A 94 -4.43 -2.06 -1.29
N GLN A 95 -5.42 -1.18 -1.40
CA GLN A 95 -5.58 -0.05 -0.48
C GLN A 95 -5.82 -0.49 0.98
N THR A 96 -6.38 -1.68 1.18
CA THR A 96 -6.59 -2.22 2.52
C THR A 96 -5.27 -2.67 3.13
N LEU A 97 -4.46 -3.38 2.35
CA LEU A 97 -3.17 -3.90 2.79
C LEU A 97 -2.19 -2.74 3.03
N ASP A 98 -2.09 -1.82 2.07
CA ASP A 98 -1.33 -0.58 2.13
C ASP A 98 -1.62 0.23 3.40
N GLY A 99 -2.85 0.71 3.59
CA GLY A 99 -3.20 1.52 4.77
C GLY A 99 -3.05 0.80 6.13
N SER A 100 -2.97 -0.54 6.13
CA SER A 100 -2.82 -1.36 7.33
C SER A 100 -1.36 -1.71 7.68
N ASP A 101 -0.41 -1.62 6.76
CA ASP A 101 0.95 -2.07 7.00
C ASP A 101 1.71 -1.17 8.00
N GLY A 102 1.51 0.15 7.92
CA GLY A 102 2.07 1.12 8.85
C GLY A 102 1.43 0.99 10.22
N LYS A 103 0.15 0.57 10.28
CA LYS A 103 -0.52 0.23 11.54
C LYS A 103 0.12 -1.01 12.17
N GLN A 104 0.40 -2.04 11.38
CA GLN A 104 1.15 -3.22 11.83
C GLN A 104 2.55 -2.84 12.30
N ALA A 105 3.28 -2.01 11.55
CA ALA A 105 4.63 -1.56 11.90
C ALA A 105 4.69 -0.81 13.24
N ARG A 106 3.65 -0.03 13.55
CA ARG A 106 3.50 0.62 14.86
C ARG A 106 3.18 -0.38 15.97
N ALA A 107 2.28 -1.34 15.70
CA ALA A 107 1.89 -2.37 16.66
C ALA A 107 3.06 -3.28 17.05
N THR A 108 3.89 -3.68 16.09
CA THR A 108 5.06 -4.56 16.29
C THR A 108 6.35 -3.80 16.63
N LYS A 109 6.31 -2.46 16.60
CA LYS A 109 7.49 -1.59 16.76
C LYS A 109 8.60 -1.88 15.74
N SER A 110 8.23 -2.30 14.53
CA SER A 110 9.14 -2.65 13.45
C SER A 110 9.22 -1.59 12.33
N GLY A 111 8.73 -0.37 12.58
CA GLY A 111 8.80 0.73 11.61
C GLY A 111 10.24 1.16 11.31
N SER A 112 10.54 1.44 10.05
CA SER A 112 11.86 1.89 9.58
C SER A 112 11.76 2.80 8.36
N ALA A 113 12.77 3.65 8.15
CA ALA A 113 12.86 4.52 6.96
C ALA A 113 12.89 3.71 5.64
N LEU A 114 13.50 2.52 5.66
CA LEU A 114 13.51 1.64 4.50
C LEU A 114 12.12 1.06 4.20
N GLY A 115 11.38 0.67 5.24
CA GLY A 115 9.99 0.20 5.09
C GLY A 115 9.10 1.24 4.43
N GLU A 116 9.25 2.50 4.81
CA GLU A 116 8.48 3.61 4.22
C GLU A 116 8.88 3.93 2.77
N VAL A 117 10.17 3.87 2.44
CA VAL A 117 10.60 4.00 1.03
C VAL A 117 10.06 2.86 0.18
N MET A 118 9.98 1.65 0.75
CA MET A 118 9.39 0.50 0.06
C MET A 118 7.89 0.70 -0.15
N ASP A 119 7.17 1.11 0.88
CA ASP A 119 5.73 1.43 0.85
C ASP A 119 5.38 2.44 -0.25
N HIS A 120 5.96 3.64 -0.17
CA HIS A 120 5.76 4.67 -1.20
C HIS A 120 6.25 4.24 -2.59
N GLY A 121 7.30 3.41 -2.67
CA GLY A 121 7.78 2.87 -3.94
C GLY A 121 6.78 1.90 -4.57
N VAL A 122 6.09 1.10 -3.76
CA VAL A 122 5.01 0.22 -4.19
C VAL A 122 3.78 1.02 -4.60
N ASP A 123 3.42 2.07 -3.86
CA ASP A 123 2.37 3.02 -4.26
C ASP A 123 2.62 3.65 -5.63
N ALA A 124 3.84 4.08 -5.87
CA ALA A 124 4.23 4.67 -7.16
C ALA A 124 4.10 3.67 -8.32
N LEU A 125 4.29 2.37 -8.08
CA LEU A 125 4.12 1.31 -9.07
C LEU A 125 2.65 0.89 -9.25
N ALA A 126 1.88 0.90 -8.17
CA ALA A 126 0.47 0.52 -8.18
C ALA A 126 -0.45 1.62 -8.72
N THR A 127 0.04 2.86 -8.74
CA THR A 127 -0.67 3.99 -9.36
C THR A 127 -0.67 3.86 -10.89
N VAL A 128 -1.87 3.81 -11.47
CA VAL A 128 -2.15 3.87 -12.91
C VAL A 128 -2.74 5.22 -13.29
#